data_AF-A0A4Y2LGB9-F1
#
_entry.id   AF-A0A4Y2LGB9-F1
#
_cell.length_a   1.000
_cell.length_b   1.000
_cell.length_c   1.000
_cell.angle_alpha   90.00
_cell.angle_beta   90.00
_cell.angle_gamma   90.00
#
_symmetry.space_group_name_H-M   'P 1'
#
loop_
_entity.id
_entity.type
_entity.pdbx_description
1 polymer ?
#
loop_
_entity_poly.entity_id
_entity_poly.type
_entity_poly.pdbx_seq_one_letter_code
_entity_poly.pdbx_strand_id
1 'polypeptide(L)'
;MIVKKLLVIAFISFCFHSLKAKQVSRKNRTNIQKAIEFMTVADRNFTQLAHAASHALWDWQVNATECNRKIKEDTEDAAADFGKKIYAEARNFKWRTYKGRNYTLYRWFELAGKGLSSVESVFYDGKEQSEKVSAISEMSEIFNKVKICPYKRSTENCKMSLTDIEELFETSRHPEELKYYWLEFRKKTGEKYKDLFLKSIKEDNEWAKGFGYKNKAEYNVAMYEDKDFLRNMAKEMKKILPLYKQIHAYVRKKLRVFYKNENIRKDGPIPAHLLGNIYAQNWVNIFPIVKPYPKSSGLPNVTKAMRRKQNNMRTSVHFIRFLLDRQGSFTRMLSGGGQRRLHYTTHSEPACQIGLRPETVGRGREPTVAGPETPRNPRPATVKLV
;
A
#
# COMPACT_ATOMS: atom_id res chain seq x y z
N MET A 1 50.24 38.21 -46.20
CA MET A 1 50.79 37.26 -45.19
C MET A 1 49.91 37.11 -43.94
N ILE A 2 49.30 38.20 -43.44
CA ILE A 2 48.49 38.22 -42.20
C ILE A 2 47.18 37.40 -42.30
N VAL A 3 46.48 37.47 -43.44
CA VAL A 3 45.21 36.75 -43.66
C VAL A 3 45.38 35.22 -43.62
N LYS A 4 46.49 34.69 -44.17
CA LYS A 4 46.82 33.25 -44.08
C LYS A 4 47.09 32.80 -42.64
N LYS A 5 47.75 33.62 -41.81
CA LYS A 5 47.98 33.32 -40.39
C LYS A 5 46.68 33.32 -39.58
N LEU A 6 45.77 34.26 -39.83
CA LEU A 6 44.45 34.32 -39.17
C LEU A 6 43.56 33.12 -39.52
N LEU A 7 43.55 32.69 -40.79
CA LEU A 7 42.80 31.49 -41.22
C LEU A 7 43.31 30.21 -40.55
N VAL A 8 44.63 30.05 -40.41
CA VAL A 8 45.23 28.88 -39.74
C VAL A 8 44.87 28.87 -38.25
N ILE A 9 44.90 30.02 -37.57
CA ILE A 9 44.51 30.12 -36.15
C ILE A 9 43.02 29.81 -35.96
N ALA A 10 42.14 30.32 -36.84
CA ALA A 10 40.71 30.02 -36.82
C ALA A 10 40.42 28.53 -37.06
N PHE A 11 41.13 27.91 -38.01
CA PHE A 11 40.99 26.48 -38.31
C PHE A 11 41.46 25.60 -37.15
N ILE A 12 42.59 25.94 -36.53
CA ILE A 12 43.11 25.24 -35.34
C ILE A 12 42.11 25.37 -34.18
N SER A 13 41.59 26.57 -33.93
CA SER A 13 40.61 26.82 -32.85
C SER A 13 39.28 26.08 -33.08
N PHE A 14 38.81 26.00 -34.33
CA PHE A 14 37.63 25.22 -34.72
C PHE A 14 37.87 23.70 -34.56
N CYS A 15 39.05 23.20 -34.97
CA CYS A 15 39.44 21.80 -34.77
C CYS A 15 39.51 21.43 -33.28
N PHE A 16 40.09 22.29 -32.43
CA PHE A 16 40.10 22.08 -30.98
C PHE A 16 38.69 22.07 -30.38
N HIS A 17 37.80 22.97 -30.81
CA HIS A 17 36.39 22.96 -30.38
C HIS A 17 35.66 21.68 -30.81
N SER A 18 35.86 21.23 -32.05
CA SER A 18 35.25 20.02 -32.60
C SER A 18 35.72 18.74 -31.89
N LEU A 19 37.03 18.65 -31.58
CA LEU A 19 37.61 17.54 -30.82
C LEU A 19 37.06 17.50 -29.38
N LYS A 20 37.00 18.66 -28.71
CA LYS A 20 36.45 18.78 -27.35
C LYS A 20 34.97 18.40 -27.32
N ALA A 21 34.18 18.82 -28.32
CA ALA A 21 32.78 18.45 -28.47
C ALA A 21 32.59 16.92 -28.71
N LYS A 22 33.42 16.30 -29.56
CA LYS A 22 33.42 14.84 -29.76
C LYS A 22 33.79 14.06 -28.49
N GLN A 23 34.79 14.52 -27.74
CA GLN A 23 35.24 13.87 -26.51
C GLN A 23 34.20 13.97 -25.39
N VAL A 24 33.55 15.14 -25.25
CA VAL A 24 32.42 15.35 -24.34
C VAL A 24 31.21 14.48 -24.74
N SER A 25 30.90 14.40 -26.04
CA SER A 25 29.84 13.52 -26.57
C SER A 25 30.12 12.04 -26.25
N ARG A 26 31.36 11.58 -26.44
CA ARG A 26 31.78 10.21 -26.14
C ARG A 26 31.72 9.89 -24.64
N LYS A 27 32.24 10.77 -23.77
CA LYS A 27 32.18 10.63 -22.31
C LYS A 27 30.73 10.64 -21.80
N ASN A 28 29.87 11.44 -22.40
CA ASN A 28 28.44 11.48 -22.07
C ASN A 28 27.70 10.21 -22.52
N ARG A 29 28.01 9.65 -23.70
CA ARG A 29 27.45 8.36 -24.15
C ARG A 29 27.84 7.22 -23.22
N THR A 30 29.10 7.17 -22.78
CA THR A 30 29.56 6.16 -21.82
C THR A 30 28.89 6.30 -20.44
N ASN A 31 28.52 7.51 -20.03
CA ASN A 31 27.81 7.72 -18.76
C ASN A 31 26.34 7.25 -18.82
N ILE A 32 25.65 7.47 -19.94
CA ILE A 32 24.27 6.99 -20.12
C ILE A 32 24.25 5.46 -20.22
N GLN A 33 25.21 4.86 -20.93
CA GLN A 33 25.28 3.40 -21.05
C GLN A 33 25.45 2.73 -19.68
N LYS A 34 26.37 3.23 -18.85
CA LYS A 34 26.53 2.76 -17.45
C LYS A 34 25.24 2.92 -16.63
N ALA A 35 24.51 4.01 -16.84
CA ALA A 35 23.25 4.27 -16.14
C ALA A 35 22.15 3.28 -16.57
N ILE A 36 22.09 2.92 -17.85
CA ILE A 36 21.18 1.89 -18.38
C ILE A 36 21.54 0.52 -17.79
N GLU A 37 22.82 0.16 -17.81
CA GLU A 37 23.30 -1.11 -17.25
C GLU A 37 22.96 -1.24 -15.76
N PHE A 38 23.26 -0.20 -14.98
CA PHE A 38 22.90 -0.13 -13.57
C PHE A 38 21.40 -0.35 -13.36
N MET A 39 20.55 0.43 -14.03
CA MET A 39 19.09 0.31 -13.86
C MET A 39 18.54 -1.03 -14.32
N THR A 40 19.10 -1.62 -15.38
CA THR A 40 18.66 -2.93 -15.89
C THR A 40 18.98 -4.04 -14.89
N VAL A 41 20.17 -4.01 -14.29
CA VAL A 41 20.56 -4.97 -13.24
C VAL A 41 19.74 -4.75 -11.97
N ALA A 42 19.55 -3.49 -11.57
CA ALA A 42 18.73 -3.12 -10.42
C ALA A 42 17.28 -3.59 -10.59
N ASP A 43 16.64 -3.33 -11.74
CA ASP A 43 15.27 -3.74 -12.05
C ASP A 43 15.12 -5.27 -11.99
N ARG A 44 16.02 -6.02 -12.63
CA ARG A 44 16.00 -7.48 -12.62
C ARG A 44 16.10 -8.05 -11.21
N ASN A 45 17.08 -7.58 -10.44
CA ASN A 45 17.34 -8.10 -9.09
C ASN A 45 16.23 -7.70 -8.12
N PHE A 46 15.78 -6.44 -8.16
CA PHE A 46 14.68 -5.96 -7.34
C PHE A 46 13.38 -6.67 -7.66
N THR A 47 13.09 -6.93 -8.94
CA THR A 47 11.92 -7.71 -9.36
C THR A 47 11.92 -9.12 -8.75
N GLN A 48 13.07 -9.79 -8.69
CA GLN A 48 13.17 -11.11 -8.07
C GLN A 48 12.89 -11.07 -6.56
N LEU A 49 13.45 -10.08 -5.86
CA LEU A 49 13.20 -9.89 -4.43
C LEU A 49 11.75 -9.50 -4.14
N ALA A 50 11.19 -8.57 -4.90
CA ALA A 50 9.79 -8.14 -4.77
C ALA A 50 8.82 -9.27 -5.10
N HIS A 51 9.15 -10.14 -6.06
CA HIS A 51 8.37 -11.33 -6.37
C HIS A 51 8.38 -12.32 -5.20
N ALA A 52 9.56 -12.61 -4.63
CA ALA A 52 9.68 -13.48 -3.46
C ALA A 52 8.89 -12.93 -2.26
N ALA A 53 9.03 -11.63 -1.96
CA ALA A 53 8.27 -10.95 -0.91
C ALA A 53 6.76 -11.01 -1.14
N SER A 54 6.30 -10.81 -2.39
CA SER A 54 4.87 -10.90 -2.73
C SER A 54 4.32 -12.31 -2.52
N HIS A 55 5.08 -13.35 -2.86
CA HIS A 55 4.70 -14.74 -2.62
C HIS A 55 4.66 -15.08 -1.12
N ALA A 56 5.67 -14.67 -0.36
CA ALA A 56 5.71 -14.88 1.08
C ALA A 56 4.55 -14.17 1.80
N LEU A 57 4.21 -12.95 1.37
CA LEU A 57 3.04 -12.22 1.84
C LEU A 57 1.74 -12.99 1.55
N TRP A 58 1.59 -13.50 0.33
CA TRP A 58 0.42 -14.31 -0.05
C TRP A 58 0.29 -15.57 0.82
N ASP A 59 1.38 -16.32 0.99
CA ASP A 59 1.42 -17.55 1.80
C ASP A 59 1.03 -17.27 3.26
N TRP A 60 1.48 -16.15 3.83
CA TRP A 60 1.06 -15.72 5.16
C TRP A 60 -0.42 -15.30 5.22
N GLN A 61 -0.92 -14.57 4.22
CA GLN A 61 -2.32 -14.12 4.17
C GLN A 61 -3.30 -15.29 4.07
N VAL A 62 -2.97 -16.34 3.31
CA VAL A 62 -3.82 -17.53 3.20
C VAL A 62 -3.57 -18.56 4.31
N ASN A 63 -2.43 -18.47 5.00
CA ASN A 63 -2.07 -19.34 6.12
C ASN A 63 -1.23 -18.59 7.17
N ALA A 64 -1.92 -17.94 8.11
CA ALA A 64 -1.33 -17.05 9.12
C ALA A 64 -0.64 -17.81 10.26
N THR A 65 0.50 -18.43 9.96
CA THR A 65 1.39 -19.08 10.94
C THR A 65 2.59 -18.19 11.27
N GLU A 66 3.20 -18.44 12.44
CA GLU A 66 4.43 -17.77 12.86
C GLU A 66 5.59 -18.01 11.88
N CYS A 67 5.68 -19.23 11.31
CA CYS A 67 6.68 -19.58 10.31
C CYS A 67 6.53 -18.73 9.03
N ASN A 68 5.32 -18.68 8.47
CA ASN A 68 5.06 -17.86 7.28
C ASN A 68 5.22 -16.36 7.56
N ARG A 69 4.85 -15.90 8.76
CA ARG A 69 5.04 -14.51 9.19
C ARG A 69 6.52 -14.13 9.13
N LYS A 70 7.41 -14.98 9.66
CA LYS A 70 8.84 -14.74 9.65
C LYS A 70 9.42 -14.74 8.22
N ILE A 71 9.03 -15.68 7.37
CA ILE A 71 9.49 -15.71 5.97
C ILE A 71 9.04 -14.45 5.21
N LYS A 72 7.79 -14.02 5.41
CA LYS A 72 7.25 -12.76 4.88
C LYS A 72 8.11 -11.57 5.32
N GLU A 73 8.41 -11.47 6.61
CA GLU A 73 9.22 -10.38 7.15
C GLU A 73 10.64 -10.38 6.59
N ASP A 74 11.34 -11.53 6.63
CA ASP A 74 12.71 -11.66 6.14
C ASP A 74 12.83 -11.29 4.63
N THR A 75 11.83 -11.65 3.82
CA THR A 75 11.82 -11.36 2.38
C THR A 75 11.48 -9.91 2.05
N GLU A 76 10.56 -9.29 2.78
CA GLU A 76 10.26 -7.87 2.67
C GLU A 76 11.45 -7.00 3.08
N ASP A 77 12.14 -7.35 4.17
CA ASP A 77 13.33 -6.66 4.65
C ASP A 77 14.48 -6.72 3.62
N ALA A 78 14.73 -7.91 3.05
CA ALA A 78 15.74 -8.07 2.01
C ALA A 78 15.45 -7.20 0.77
N ALA A 79 14.18 -7.10 0.37
CA ALA A 79 13.78 -6.27 -0.76
C ALA A 79 13.85 -4.76 -0.43
N ALA A 80 13.50 -4.37 0.79
CA ALA A 80 13.65 -3.01 1.30
C ALA A 80 15.11 -2.56 1.32
N ASP A 81 16.01 -3.40 1.85
CA ASP A 81 17.46 -3.16 1.88
C ASP A 81 18.04 -2.98 0.49
N PHE A 82 17.63 -3.82 -0.47
CA PHE A 82 18.05 -3.65 -1.85
C PHE A 82 17.54 -2.33 -2.45
N GLY A 83 16.30 -1.93 -2.15
CA GLY A 83 15.74 -0.64 -2.53
C GLY A 83 16.56 0.55 -2.00
N LYS A 84 17.04 0.48 -0.74
CA LYS A 84 17.93 1.51 -0.16
C LYS A 84 19.27 1.59 -0.87
N LYS A 85 19.85 0.45 -1.28
CA LYS A 85 21.08 0.41 -2.10
C LYS A 85 20.86 1.07 -3.47
N ILE A 86 19.73 0.81 -4.12
CA ILE A 86 19.36 1.48 -5.38
C ILE A 86 19.24 2.99 -5.18
N TYR A 87 18.55 3.44 -4.13
CA TYR A 87 18.42 4.87 -3.81
C TYR A 87 19.79 5.54 -3.60
N ALA A 88 20.66 4.93 -2.79
CA ALA A 88 22.00 5.44 -2.52
C ALA A 88 22.83 5.57 -3.80
N GLU A 89 22.84 4.52 -4.62
CA GLU A 89 23.64 4.48 -5.85
C GLU A 89 23.08 5.39 -6.94
N ALA A 90 21.75 5.48 -7.09
CA ALA A 90 21.10 6.34 -8.08
C ALA A 90 21.48 7.83 -7.91
N ARG A 91 21.76 8.26 -6.66
CA ARG A 91 22.19 9.64 -6.36
C ARG A 91 23.61 9.97 -6.82
N ASN A 92 24.44 8.96 -7.12
CA ASN A 92 25.78 9.14 -7.67
C ASN A 92 25.75 9.49 -9.17
N PHE A 93 24.61 9.29 -9.86
CA PHE A 93 24.45 9.61 -11.26
C PHE A 93 23.95 11.04 -11.48
N LYS A 94 24.46 11.72 -12.52
CA LYS A 94 23.96 13.03 -12.98
C LYS A 94 22.68 12.89 -13.80
N TRP A 95 21.68 12.19 -13.25
CA TRP A 95 20.50 11.71 -13.97
C TRP A 95 19.57 12.81 -14.50
N ARG A 96 19.62 14.01 -13.90
CA ARG A 96 18.88 15.18 -14.43
C ARG A 96 19.25 15.51 -15.88
N THR A 97 20.46 15.16 -16.31
CA THR A 97 20.91 15.35 -17.71
C THR A 97 20.26 14.38 -18.70
N TYR A 98 19.57 13.34 -18.22
CA TYR A 98 18.94 12.33 -19.08
C TYR A 98 17.59 12.78 -19.64
N LYS A 99 16.94 13.79 -19.02
CA LYS A 99 15.56 14.21 -19.34
C LYS A 99 15.31 14.46 -20.84
N GLY A 100 16.24 15.15 -21.50
CA GLY A 100 16.13 15.47 -22.94
C GLY A 100 16.69 14.41 -23.89
N ARG A 101 17.20 13.28 -23.37
CA ARG A 101 17.89 12.24 -24.16
C ARG A 101 17.22 10.88 -24.06
N ASN A 102 16.82 10.50 -22.85
CA ASN A 102 16.10 9.29 -22.53
C ASN A 102 15.20 9.57 -21.33
N TYR A 103 13.95 9.91 -21.62
CA TYR A 103 12.98 10.29 -20.59
C TYR A 103 12.63 9.13 -19.64
N THR A 104 12.53 7.91 -20.15
CA THR A 104 12.28 6.72 -19.33
C THR A 104 13.39 6.50 -18.32
N LEU A 105 14.64 6.57 -18.76
CA LEU A 105 15.80 6.45 -17.87
C LEU A 105 15.84 7.59 -16.84
N TYR A 106 15.58 8.83 -17.28
CA TYR A 106 15.42 9.97 -16.36
C TYR A 106 14.36 9.66 -15.29
N ARG A 107 13.21 9.12 -15.68
CA ARG A 107 12.10 8.82 -14.77
C ARG A 107 12.46 7.71 -13.78
N TRP A 108 13.11 6.63 -14.22
CA TRP A 108 13.58 5.58 -13.33
C TRP A 108 14.55 6.11 -12.27
N PHE A 109 15.53 6.91 -12.68
CA PHE A 109 16.45 7.55 -11.75
C PHE A 109 15.80 8.60 -10.86
N GLU A 110 14.77 9.30 -11.34
CA GLU A 110 14.01 10.24 -10.53
C GLU A 110 13.26 9.50 -9.40
N LEU A 111 12.57 8.41 -9.71
CA LEU A 111 11.88 7.59 -8.70
C LEU A 111 12.86 6.97 -7.71
N ALA A 112 13.93 6.35 -8.23
CA ALA A 112 14.99 5.76 -7.41
C ALA A 112 15.67 6.80 -6.53
N GLY A 113 16.07 7.94 -7.08
CA GLY A 113 16.76 9.02 -6.37
C GLY A 113 15.87 9.83 -5.42
N LYS A 114 14.54 9.70 -5.52
CA LYS A 114 13.56 10.22 -4.55
C LYS A 114 13.20 9.17 -3.47
N GLY A 115 13.75 7.96 -3.52
CA GLY A 115 13.42 6.89 -2.59
C GLY A 115 12.03 6.28 -2.80
N LEU A 116 11.39 6.56 -3.94
CA LEU A 116 10.02 6.14 -4.26
C LEU A 116 9.94 4.79 -4.97
N SER A 117 11.08 4.13 -5.17
CA SER A 117 11.19 2.79 -5.75
C SER A 117 11.42 1.70 -4.72
N SER A 118 11.35 1.99 -3.42
CA SER A 118 11.62 1.00 -2.36
C SER A 118 10.38 0.13 -2.09
N VAL A 119 10.59 -1.13 -1.70
CA VAL A 119 9.54 -2.02 -1.19
C VAL A 119 8.83 -1.40 0.01
N GLU A 120 9.51 -0.60 0.84
CA GLU A 120 8.89 0.16 1.93
C GLU A 120 7.83 1.17 1.44
N SER A 121 7.86 1.63 0.18
CA SER A 121 6.77 2.45 -0.41
C SER A 121 5.54 1.63 -0.80
N VAL A 122 5.69 0.31 -0.93
CA VAL A 122 4.68 -0.64 -1.43
C VAL A 122 4.11 -1.52 -0.32
N PHE A 123 4.94 -1.87 0.67
CA PHE A 123 4.67 -2.86 1.72
C PHE A 123 4.88 -2.30 3.13
N TYR A 124 4.78 -0.98 3.32
CA TYR A 124 5.02 -0.34 4.61
C TYR A 124 4.25 -1.01 5.76
N ASP A 125 4.91 -1.85 6.54
CA ASP A 125 4.41 -2.44 7.80
C ASP A 125 4.91 -1.66 9.02
N GLY A 126 5.47 -0.47 8.80
CA GLY A 126 5.91 0.41 9.87
C GLY A 126 7.03 -0.14 10.74
N LYS A 127 7.72 -1.22 10.37
CA LYS A 127 8.90 -1.70 11.09
C LYS A 127 10.12 -0.87 10.67
N GLU A 128 10.74 -0.25 11.65
CA GLU A 128 12.13 0.15 11.54
C GLU A 128 12.97 -1.13 11.39
N GLN A 129 14.03 -1.10 10.59
CA GLN A 129 14.96 -2.22 10.34
C GLN A 129 15.79 -2.65 11.58
N SER A 130 15.31 -2.38 12.79
CA SER A 130 15.96 -2.80 14.03
C SER A 130 15.14 -3.92 14.66
N GLU A 131 15.80 -4.79 15.44
CA GLU A 131 15.21 -5.92 16.20
C GLU A 131 14.07 -5.53 17.19
N LYS A 132 13.58 -4.28 17.17
CA LYS A 132 12.50 -3.77 18.00
C LYS A 132 11.18 -3.82 17.25
N VAL A 133 10.16 -4.39 17.90
CA VAL A 133 8.76 -4.21 17.48
C VAL A 133 8.47 -2.70 17.38
N SER A 134 8.13 -2.22 16.19
CA SER A 134 7.83 -0.81 16.00
C SER A 134 6.53 -0.43 16.70
N ALA A 135 6.37 0.86 16.98
CA ALA A 135 5.14 1.32 17.61
C ALA A 135 3.89 1.05 16.75
N ILE A 136 4.04 1.00 15.42
CA ILE A 136 2.97 0.66 14.47
C ILE A 136 2.55 -0.80 14.62
N SER A 137 3.51 -1.73 14.71
CA SER A 137 3.19 -3.16 14.90
C SER A 137 2.44 -3.40 16.22
N GLU A 138 2.85 -2.74 17.30
CA GLU A 138 2.17 -2.85 18.60
C GLU A 138 0.75 -2.27 18.56
N MET A 139 0.55 -1.12 17.92
CA MET A 139 -0.79 -0.55 17.71
C MET A 139 -1.69 -1.48 16.88
N SER A 140 -1.13 -2.12 15.84
CA SER A 140 -1.83 -3.09 15.00
C SER A 140 -2.26 -4.32 15.80
N GLU A 141 -1.39 -4.83 16.68
CA GLU A 141 -1.72 -5.95 17.56
C GLU A 141 -2.87 -5.61 18.52
N ILE A 142 -2.82 -4.44 19.16
CA ILE A 142 -3.88 -3.94 20.03
C ILE A 142 -5.21 -3.84 19.26
N PHE A 143 -5.18 -3.35 18.01
CA PHE A 143 -6.37 -3.26 17.15
C PHE A 143 -6.99 -4.63 16.90
N ASN A 144 -6.16 -5.58 16.43
CA ASN A 144 -6.60 -6.89 15.97
C ASN A 144 -7.04 -7.81 17.11
N LYS A 145 -6.44 -7.64 18.31
CA LYS A 145 -6.76 -8.43 19.50
C LYS A 145 -7.84 -7.80 20.40
N VAL A 146 -8.42 -6.67 20.01
CA VAL A 146 -9.43 -6.00 20.85
C VAL A 146 -10.62 -6.93 21.12
N LYS A 147 -11.00 -7.03 22.39
CA LYS A 147 -12.19 -7.75 22.85
C LYS A 147 -13.02 -6.87 23.77
N ILE A 148 -14.31 -6.74 23.48
CA ILE A 148 -15.25 -5.92 24.25
C ILE A 148 -16.27 -6.80 24.96
N CYS A 149 -16.70 -6.36 26.13
CA CYS A 149 -17.72 -7.04 26.91
C CYS A 149 -19.09 -6.73 26.33
N PRO A 150 -20.04 -7.69 26.32
CA PRO A 150 -21.37 -7.39 25.81
C PRO A 150 -22.09 -6.34 26.66
N TYR A 151 -22.83 -5.45 26.01
CA TYR A 151 -23.64 -4.42 26.66
C TYR A 151 -24.64 -5.02 27.66
N LYS A 152 -24.71 -4.46 28.88
CA LYS A 152 -25.61 -4.89 29.98
C LYS A 152 -25.47 -6.37 30.38
N ARG A 153 -24.32 -7.01 30.15
CA ARG A 153 -24.01 -8.36 30.65
C ARG A 153 -22.77 -8.35 31.54
N SER A 154 -22.59 -9.41 32.34
CA SER A 154 -21.43 -9.60 33.22
C SER A 154 -20.10 -9.41 32.47
N THR A 155 -19.12 -8.81 33.15
CA THR A 155 -17.74 -8.60 32.67
C THR A 155 -16.92 -9.89 32.53
N GLU A 156 -17.50 -11.04 32.86
CA GLU A 156 -16.80 -12.33 32.83
C GLU A 156 -16.67 -12.93 31.42
N ASN A 157 -17.46 -12.46 30.44
CA ASN A 157 -17.50 -13.02 29.08
C ASN A 157 -17.22 -11.97 27.98
N CYS A 158 -16.08 -11.29 28.08
CA CYS A 158 -15.66 -10.28 27.10
C CYS A 158 -15.06 -10.90 25.83
N LYS A 159 -15.96 -11.38 24.95
CA LYS A 159 -15.58 -12.14 23.75
C LYS A 159 -15.89 -11.44 22.43
N MET A 160 -16.59 -10.31 22.44
CA MET A 160 -16.95 -9.61 21.20
C MET A 160 -15.70 -9.07 20.50
N SER A 161 -15.48 -9.53 19.28
CA SER A 161 -14.44 -9.06 18.37
C SER A 161 -14.82 -7.74 17.72
N LEU A 162 -13.86 -7.11 17.03
CA LEU A 162 -14.14 -5.94 16.20
C LEU A 162 -15.20 -6.23 15.13
N THR A 163 -15.13 -7.39 14.47
CA THR A 163 -16.11 -7.79 13.45
C THR A 163 -17.52 -7.90 14.02
N ASP A 164 -17.68 -8.50 15.20
CA ASP A 164 -19.00 -8.59 15.86
C ASP A 164 -19.58 -7.19 16.14
N ILE A 165 -18.72 -6.25 16.52
CA ILE A 165 -19.11 -4.87 16.79
C ILE A 165 -19.45 -4.15 15.48
N GLU A 166 -18.65 -4.33 14.42
CA GLU A 166 -18.93 -3.72 13.12
C GLU A 166 -20.30 -4.16 12.59
N GLU A 167 -20.59 -5.46 12.59
CA GLU A 167 -21.90 -6.03 12.22
C GLU A 167 -23.05 -5.47 13.08
N LEU A 168 -22.81 -5.28 14.38
CA LEU A 168 -23.77 -4.66 15.29
C LEU A 168 -24.05 -3.20 14.90
N PHE A 169 -23.05 -2.41 14.50
CA PHE A 169 -23.28 -1.04 14.02
C PHE A 169 -24.07 -1.00 12.71
N GLU A 170 -23.96 -2.02 11.86
CA GLU A 170 -24.73 -2.06 10.61
C GLU A 170 -26.24 -2.21 10.87
N THR A 171 -26.60 -2.98 11.91
CA THR A 171 -27.96 -3.47 12.12
C THR A 171 -28.67 -2.88 13.34
N SER A 172 -27.97 -2.65 14.46
CA SER A 172 -28.57 -2.14 15.70
C SER A 172 -28.99 -0.68 15.56
N ARG A 173 -30.11 -0.35 16.20
CA ARG A 173 -30.68 1.01 16.27
C ARG A 173 -30.96 1.41 17.72
N HIS A 174 -30.24 0.83 18.67
CA HIS A 174 -30.35 1.16 20.09
C HIS A 174 -29.25 2.16 20.47
N PRO A 175 -29.56 3.45 20.69
CA PRO A 175 -28.55 4.49 20.89
C PRO A 175 -27.56 4.20 22.01
N GLU A 176 -28.06 3.77 23.18
CA GLU A 176 -27.21 3.49 24.34
C GLU A 176 -26.30 2.26 24.15
N GLU A 177 -26.75 1.26 23.39
CA GLU A 177 -25.92 0.10 23.02
C GLU A 177 -24.81 0.52 22.05
N LEU A 178 -25.16 1.28 21.01
CA LEU A 178 -24.20 1.80 20.03
C LEU A 178 -23.17 2.71 20.71
N LYS A 179 -23.62 3.59 21.61
CA LYS A 179 -22.76 4.48 22.39
C LYS A 179 -21.79 3.70 23.29
N TYR A 180 -22.27 2.65 23.96
CA TYR A 180 -21.43 1.78 24.78
C TYR A 180 -20.28 1.17 23.97
N TYR A 181 -20.58 0.49 22.86
CA TYR A 181 -19.53 -0.13 22.04
C TYR A 181 -18.61 0.92 21.39
N TRP A 182 -19.15 2.06 20.98
CA TRP A 182 -18.36 3.18 20.44
C TRP A 182 -17.31 3.69 21.42
N LEU A 183 -17.70 3.83 22.70
CA LEU A 183 -16.84 4.29 23.79
C LEU A 183 -15.84 3.21 24.19
N GLU A 184 -16.30 1.99 24.47
CA GLU A 184 -15.44 0.88 24.90
C GLU A 184 -14.37 0.56 23.85
N PHE A 185 -14.72 0.61 22.56
CA PHE A 185 -13.74 0.39 21.50
C PHE A 185 -12.62 1.43 21.54
N ARG A 186 -12.97 2.72 21.66
CA ARG A 186 -12.00 3.82 21.75
C ARG A 186 -11.18 3.77 23.03
N LYS A 187 -11.78 3.35 24.14
CA LYS A 187 -11.08 3.15 25.41
C LYS A 187 -10.05 2.03 25.31
N LYS A 188 -10.44 0.87 24.77
CA LYS A 188 -9.55 -0.29 24.68
C LYS A 188 -8.46 -0.19 23.61
N THR A 189 -8.65 0.68 22.61
CA THR A 189 -7.68 0.94 21.53
C THR A 189 -7.00 2.29 21.71
N GLY A 190 -7.70 3.38 21.42
CA GLY A 190 -7.19 4.75 21.36
C GLY A 190 -6.46 5.25 22.61
N GLU A 191 -6.89 4.88 23.82
CA GLU A 191 -6.14 5.26 25.03
C GLU A 191 -4.75 4.61 25.08
N LYS A 192 -4.63 3.36 24.63
CA LYS A 192 -3.35 2.64 24.55
C LYS A 192 -2.47 3.15 23.42
N TYR A 193 -3.06 3.75 22.39
CA TYR A 193 -2.31 4.28 21.25
C TYR A 193 -1.56 5.57 21.55
N LYS A 194 -1.92 6.33 22.59
CA LYS A 194 -1.41 7.70 22.76
C LYS A 194 0.13 7.78 22.69
N ASP A 195 0.82 7.00 23.51
CA ASP A 195 2.29 7.06 23.57
C ASP A 195 2.93 6.34 22.37
N LEU A 196 2.32 5.24 21.91
CA LEU A 196 2.76 4.51 20.72
C LEU A 196 2.67 5.36 19.46
N PHE A 197 1.60 6.13 19.29
CA PHE A 197 1.39 7.01 18.15
C PHE A 197 2.38 8.18 18.15
N LEU A 198 2.72 8.73 19.32
CA LEU A 198 3.77 9.75 19.41
C LEU A 198 5.15 9.18 19.08
N LYS A 199 5.42 7.92 19.48
CA LYS A 199 6.64 7.20 19.10
C LYS A 199 6.68 6.94 17.59
N SER A 200 5.59 6.46 16.99
CA SER A 200 5.53 6.18 15.55
C SER A 200 5.73 7.44 14.71
N ILE A 201 5.21 8.60 15.13
CA ILE A 201 5.46 9.88 14.45
C ILE A 201 6.96 10.20 14.39
N LYS A 202 7.70 9.95 15.48
CA LYS A 202 9.14 10.19 15.52
C LYS A 202 9.88 9.23 14.58
N GLU A 203 9.57 7.94 14.68
CA GLU A 203 10.15 6.88 13.84
C GLU A 203 9.90 7.15 12.35
N ASP A 204 8.65 7.41 11.97
CA ASP A 204 8.24 7.70 10.58
C ASP A 204 8.96 8.94 10.01
N ASN A 205 9.15 9.97 10.84
CA ASN A 205 9.82 11.21 10.42
C ASN A 205 11.33 11.04 10.29
N GLU A 206 11.99 10.32 11.21
CA GLU A 206 13.42 10.01 11.08
C GLU A 206 13.68 9.12 9.85
N TRP A 207 12.82 8.12 9.62
CA TRP A 207 12.88 7.31 8.40
C TRP A 207 12.75 8.16 7.13
N ALA A 208 11.78 9.09 7.08
CA ALA A 208 11.57 9.95 5.91
C ALA A 208 12.76 10.90 5.64
N LYS A 209 13.46 11.35 6.69
CA LYS A 209 14.70 12.15 6.57
C LYS A 209 15.82 11.37 5.89
N GLY A 210 15.89 10.06 6.05
CA GLY A 210 16.84 9.20 5.33
C GLY A 210 16.72 9.31 3.80
N PHE A 211 15.53 9.63 3.31
CA PHE A 211 15.23 9.84 1.89
C PHE A 211 15.24 11.32 1.47
N GLY A 212 15.66 12.23 2.36
CA GLY A 212 15.77 13.66 2.08
C GLY A 212 14.47 14.47 2.21
N TYR A 213 13.43 13.89 2.84
CA TYR A 213 12.17 14.60 3.12
C TYR A 213 12.19 15.23 4.51
N LYS A 214 11.44 16.31 4.71
CA LYS A 214 11.34 16.98 6.02
C LYS A 214 10.63 16.11 7.06
N ASN A 215 9.62 15.35 6.64
CA ASN A 215 8.78 14.51 7.47
C ASN A 215 8.04 13.47 6.60
N LYS A 216 7.35 12.53 7.25
CA LYS A 216 6.59 11.47 6.58
C LYS A 216 5.43 12.02 5.73
N ALA A 217 4.82 13.14 6.13
CA ALA A 217 3.72 13.72 5.37
C ALA A 217 4.17 14.23 3.98
N GLU A 218 5.36 14.81 3.89
CA GLU A 218 5.96 15.21 2.61
C GLU A 218 6.29 14.00 1.73
N TYR A 219 6.86 12.94 2.33
CA TYR A 219 7.11 11.68 1.63
C TYR A 219 5.82 11.07 1.05
N ASN A 220 4.74 11.00 1.85
CA ASN A 220 3.48 10.37 1.46
C ASN A 220 2.80 11.04 0.25
N VAL A 221 3.01 12.35 0.06
CA VAL A 221 2.45 13.08 -1.08
C VAL A 221 3.43 13.23 -2.25
N ALA A 222 4.68 12.78 -2.11
CA ALA A 222 5.72 12.96 -3.12
C ALA A 222 5.41 12.27 -4.45
N MET A 223 4.71 11.13 -4.40
CA MET A 223 4.28 10.37 -5.59
C MET A 223 3.30 11.13 -6.50
N TYR A 224 2.59 12.13 -5.96
CA TYR A 224 1.65 12.94 -6.74
C TYR A 224 2.35 14.04 -7.54
N GLU A 225 3.61 14.34 -7.23
CA GLU A 225 4.45 15.33 -7.92
C GLU A 225 3.82 16.72 -8.06
N ASP A 226 2.89 17.04 -7.16
CA ASP A 226 2.20 18.31 -7.06
C ASP A 226 2.69 19.05 -5.81
N LYS A 227 3.45 20.13 -6.01
CA LYS A 227 3.95 20.97 -4.92
C LYS A 227 2.84 21.60 -4.08
N ASP A 228 1.65 21.69 -4.67
CA ASP A 228 0.48 22.33 -4.09
C ASP A 228 -0.62 21.32 -3.76
N PHE A 229 -0.27 20.02 -3.69
CA PHE A 229 -1.21 18.91 -3.50
C PHE A 229 -2.23 19.16 -2.39
N LEU A 230 -1.77 19.51 -1.19
CA LEU A 230 -2.65 19.77 -0.03
C LEU A 230 -3.59 20.97 -0.26
N ARG A 231 -3.10 22.01 -0.95
CA ARG A 231 -3.91 23.20 -1.29
C ARG A 231 -4.96 22.86 -2.35
N ASN A 232 -4.58 22.08 -3.36
CA ASN A 232 -5.48 21.62 -4.41
C ASN A 232 -6.55 20.68 -3.85
N MET A 233 -6.16 19.72 -3.00
CA MET A 233 -7.09 18.85 -2.26
C MET A 233 -8.07 19.67 -1.41
N ALA A 234 -7.59 20.66 -0.64
CA ALA A 234 -8.46 21.52 0.16
C ALA A 234 -9.43 22.35 -0.71
N LYS A 235 -9.00 22.80 -1.89
CA LYS A 235 -9.85 23.50 -2.86
C LYS A 235 -10.97 22.59 -3.39
N GLU A 236 -10.66 21.35 -3.73
CA GLU A 236 -11.67 20.38 -4.18
C GLU A 236 -12.65 20.01 -3.05
N MET A 237 -12.16 19.80 -1.83
CA MET A 237 -13.02 19.56 -0.65
C MET A 237 -14.00 20.71 -0.39
N LYS A 238 -13.58 21.97 -0.62
CA LYS A 238 -14.47 23.14 -0.51
C LYS A 238 -15.60 23.13 -1.54
N LYS A 239 -15.39 22.56 -2.74
CA LYS A 239 -16.45 22.42 -3.76
C LYS A 239 -17.49 21.38 -3.37
N ILE A 240 -17.09 20.32 -2.66
CA ILE A 240 -17.99 19.26 -2.17
C ILE A 240 -18.79 19.72 -0.94
N LEU A 241 -18.21 20.64 -0.14
CA LEU A 241 -18.78 21.08 1.13
C LEU A 241 -20.26 21.54 1.09
N PRO A 242 -20.73 22.33 0.09
CA PRO A 242 -22.14 22.72 0.02
C PRO A 242 -23.08 21.51 -0.06
N LEU A 243 -22.76 20.54 -0.92
CA LEU A 243 -23.55 19.31 -1.05
C LEU A 243 -23.48 18.47 0.23
N TYR A 244 -22.29 18.30 0.81
CA TYR A 244 -22.12 17.58 2.07
C TYR A 244 -22.95 18.20 3.20
N LYS A 245 -23.00 19.54 3.30
CA LYS A 245 -23.81 20.25 4.30
C LYS A 245 -25.31 19.96 4.13
N GLN A 246 -25.81 19.92 2.89
CA GLN A 246 -27.22 19.57 2.61
C GLN A 246 -27.53 18.12 3.03
N ILE A 247 -26.67 17.18 2.66
CA ILE A 247 -26.81 15.77 3.04
C ILE A 247 -26.74 15.62 4.57
N HIS A 248 -25.75 16.23 5.22
CA HIS A 248 -25.59 16.24 6.66
C HIS A 248 -26.83 16.80 7.37
N ALA A 249 -27.34 17.96 6.94
CA ALA A 249 -28.53 18.57 7.52
C ALA A 249 -29.78 17.68 7.36
N TYR A 250 -29.96 17.08 6.18
CA TYR A 250 -31.04 16.15 5.89
C TYR A 250 -30.97 14.89 6.76
N VAL A 251 -29.79 14.26 6.83
CA VAL A 251 -29.55 13.08 7.67
C VAL A 251 -29.80 13.41 9.14
N ARG A 252 -29.25 14.53 9.65
CA ARG A 252 -29.49 15.00 11.02
C ARG A 252 -30.98 15.16 11.30
N LYS A 253 -31.74 15.78 10.37
CA LYS A 253 -33.20 15.94 10.51
C LYS A 253 -33.91 14.58 10.61
N LYS A 254 -33.55 13.61 9.77
CA LYS A 254 -34.16 12.27 9.78
C LYS A 254 -33.80 11.48 11.05
N LEU A 255 -32.56 11.54 11.49
CA LEU A 255 -32.10 10.90 12.72
C LEU A 255 -32.83 11.48 13.95
N ARG A 256 -33.06 12.80 14.02
CA ARG A 256 -33.86 13.42 15.09
C ARG A 256 -35.30 12.90 15.16
N VAL A 257 -35.90 12.65 14.00
CA VAL A 257 -37.28 12.12 13.93
C VAL A 257 -37.33 10.65 14.34
N PHE A 258 -36.30 9.88 14.00
CA PHE A 258 -36.21 8.47 14.34
C PHE A 258 -35.83 8.26 15.82
N TYR A 259 -34.77 8.90 16.28
CA TYR A 259 -34.27 8.87 17.65
C TYR A 259 -34.89 9.98 18.50
N LYS A 260 -36.23 9.98 18.65
CA LYS A 260 -36.97 11.07 19.33
C LYS A 260 -36.53 11.32 20.77
N ASN A 261 -36.09 10.26 21.45
CA ASN A 261 -35.66 10.32 22.85
C ASN A 261 -34.18 10.71 22.99
N GLU A 262 -33.43 10.75 21.88
CA GLU A 262 -32.05 11.21 21.89
C GLU A 262 -31.99 12.73 21.71
N ASN A 263 -31.20 13.40 22.53
CA ASN A 263 -31.03 14.86 22.47
C ASN A 263 -30.11 15.27 21.30
N ILE A 264 -30.47 14.91 20.06
CA ILE A 264 -29.76 15.33 18.85
C ILE A 264 -30.13 16.79 18.55
N ARG A 265 -29.17 17.69 18.76
CA ARG A 265 -29.33 19.12 18.50
C ARG A 265 -29.68 19.40 17.03
N LYS A 266 -30.63 20.32 16.80
CA LYS A 266 -31.08 20.73 15.45
C LYS A 266 -29.99 21.44 14.64
N ASP A 267 -29.06 22.08 15.34
CA ASP A 267 -27.98 22.95 14.85
C ASP A 267 -26.59 22.37 15.09
N GLY A 268 -26.46 21.33 15.94
CA GLY A 268 -25.19 20.71 16.32
C GLY A 268 -24.73 19.54 15.43
N PRO A 269 -23.54 18.96 15.68
CA PRO A 269 -23.06 17.79 14.95
C PRO A 269 -23.96 16.57 15.19
N ILE A 270 -23.89 15.60 14.27
CA ILE A 270 -24.53 14.29 14.45
C ILE A 270 -23.68 13.45 15.41
N PRO A 271 -24.26 12.77 16.42
CA PRO A 271 -23.52 11.82 17.24
C PRO A 271 -22.94 10.68 16.39
N ALA A 272 -21.62 10.51 16.41
CA ALA A 272 -20.90 9.62 15.49
C ALA A 272 -21.35 8.15 15.57
N HIS A 273 -21.75 7.69 16.76
CA HIS A 273 -22.19 6.31 16.98
C HIS A 273 -23.54 5.97 16.31
N LEU A 274 -24.28 6.96 15.81
CA LEU A 274 -25.61 6.74 15.20
C LEU A 274 -25.58 6.62 13.68
N LEU A 275 -24.40 6.60 13.07
CA LEU A 275 -24.21 6.67 11.60
C LEU A 275 -24.06 5.30 10.93
N GLY A 276 -24.29 4.21 11.66
CA GLY A 276 -24.30 2.84 11.12
C GLY A 276 -22.91 2.26 10.82
N ASN A 277 -21.86 2.92 11.31
CA ASN A 277 -20.46 2.53 11.20
C ASN A 277 -19.70 3.09 12.41
N ILE A 278 -18.84 2.29 13.05
CA ILE A 278 -18.13 2.66 14.29
C ILE A 278 -17.20 3.88 14.13
N TYR A 279 -16.77 4.17 12.90
CA TYR A 279 -15.93 5.32 12.52
C TYR A 279 -16.73 6.46 11.87
N ALA A 280 -18.01 6.25 11.57
CA ALA A 280 -18.86 7.17 10.81
C ALA A 280 -18.33 7.53 9.40
N GLN A 281 -17.46 6.69 8.82
CA GLN A 281 -16.81 6.96 7.52
C GLN A 281 -17.75 6.73 6.33
N ASN A 282 -18.76 5.88 6.50
CA ASN A 282 -19.83 5.62 5.54
C ASN A 282 -21.17 5.56 6.27
N TRP A 283 -22.24 6.01 5.63
CA TRP A 283 -23.59 6.11 6.22
C TRP A 283 -24.60 5.21 5.50
N VAL A 284 -24.12 4.22 4.74
CA VAL A 284 -24.97 3.35 3.92
C VAL A 284 -25.95 2.54 4.78
N ASN A 285 -25.50 2.11 5.96
CA ASN A 285 -26.28 1.26 6.86
C ASN A 285 -27.49 1.99 7.48
N ILE A 286 -27.49 3.33 7.53
CA ILE A 286 -28.65 4.10 8.00
C ILE A 286 -29.62 4.48 6.87
N PHE A 287 -29.41 4.01 5.64
CA PHE A 287 -30.32 4.26 4.51
C PHE A 287 -31.80 3.97 4.82
N PRO A 288 -32.17 2.87 5.53
CA PRO A 288 -33.56 2.64 5.91
C PRO A 288 -34.19 3.77 6.74
N ILE A 289 -33.39 4.50 7.53
CA ILE A 289 -33.85 5.61 8.38
C ILE A 289 -34.01 6.89 7.56
N VAL A 290 -33.07 7.16 6.65
CA VAL A 290 -32.96 8.43 5.93
C VAL A 290 -33.60 8.41 4.55
N LYS A 291 -34.21 7.29 4.15
CA LYS A 291 -34.86 7.10 2.85
C LYS A 291 -35.82 8.26 2.52
N PRO A 292 -35.63 8.98 1.41
CA PRO A 292 -36.47 10.13 1.04
C PRO A 292 -37.94 9.77 0.82
N TYR A 293 -38.19 8.63 0.16
CA TYR A 293 -39.52 8.12 -0.16
C TYR A 293 -39.74 6.76 0.52
N PRO A 294 -40.25 6.71 1.76
CA PRO A 294 -40.36 5.48 2.53
C PRO A 294 -41.16 4.38 1.82
N LYS A 295 -42.23 4.78 1.11
CA LYS A 295 -43.16 3.90 0.39
C LYS A 295 -42.63 3.36 -0.94
N SER A 296 -41.56 3.92 -1.50
CA SER A 296 -40.93 3.37 -2.71
C SER A 296 -40.32 2.01 -2.39
N SER A 297 -40.35 1.04 -3.31
CA SER A 297 -39.62 -0.23 -3.15
C SER A 297 -38.10 -0.05 -3.04
N GLY A 298 -37.58 1.11 -3.44
CA GLY A 298 -36.15 1.44 -3.41
C GLY A 298 -35.36 0.61 -4.42
N LEU A 299 -34.03 0.54 -4.22
CA LEU A 299 -33.18 -0.35 -5.00
C LEU A 299 -33.51 -1.82 -4.67
N PRO A 300 -33.51 -2.73 -5.67
CA PRO A 300 -33.68 -4.16 -5.42
C PRO A 300 -32.66 -4.66 -4.40
N ASN A 301 -33.09 -5.51 -3.47
CA ASN A 301 -32.17 -6.20 -2.58
C ASN A 301 -31.37 -7.25 -3.39
N VAL A 302 -30.20 -6.84 -3.86
CA VAL A 302 -29.32 -7.67 -4.71
C VAL A 302 -28.89 -8.93 -3.95
N THR A 303 -28.60 -8.83 -2.65
CA THR A 303 -28.24 -9.98 -1.81
C THR A 303 -29.32 -11.06 -1.81
N LYS A 304 -30.58 -10.67 -1.63
CA LYS A 304 -31.74 -11.59 -1.70
C LYS A 304 -31.90 -12.19 -3.09
N ALA A 305 -31.70 -11.39 -4.15
CA ALA A 305 -31.78 -11.87 -5.52
C ALA A 305 -30.66 -12.87 -5.86
N MET A 306 -29.42 -12.60 -5.43
CA MET A 306 -28.27 -13.49 -5.61
C MET A 306 -28.47 -14.83 -4.89
N ARG A 307 -28.96 -14.81 -3.64
CA ARG A 307 -29.28 -16.04 -2.90
C ARG A 307 -30.37 -16.86 -3.58
N ARG A 308 -31.44 -16.22 -4.06
CA ARG A 308 -32.51 -16.90 -4.84
C ARG A 308 -31.99 -17.58 -6.09
N LYS A 309 -31.03 -16.96 -6.79
CA LYS A 309 -30.38 -17.52 -7.97
C LYS A 309 -29.24 -18.50 -7.65
N GLN A 310 -29.01 -18.79 -6.36
CA GLN A 310 -27.93 -19.66 -5.88
C GLN A 310 -26.54 -19.21 -6.40
N ASN A 311 -26.33 -17.89 -6.55
CA ASN A 311 -25.05 -17.35 -6.97
C ASN A 311 -23.99 -17.62 -5.91
N ASN A 312 -22.82 -18.09 -6.34
CA ASN A 312 -21.64 -18.27 -5.50
C ASN A 312 -20.50 -17.33 -5.93
N MET A 313 -19.36 -17.43 -5.24
CA MET A 313 -18.18 -16.62 -5.53
C MET A 313 -17.70 -16.79 -6.98
N ARG A 314 -17.68 -18.01 -7.52
CA ARG A 314 -17.25 -18.28 -8.89
C ARG A 314 -18.15 -17.58 -9.91
N THR A 315 -19.46 -17.67 -9.74
CA THR A 315 -20.43 -16.97 -10.61
C THR A 315 -20.18 -15.46 -10.61
N SER A 316 -19.88 -14.89 -9.44
CA SER A 316 -19.59 -13.45 -9.29
C SER A 316 -18.29 -13.05 -10.00
N VAL A 317 -17.22 -13.84 -9.85
CA VAL A 317 -15.94 -13.62 -10.54
C VAL A 317 -16.09 -13.75 -12.06
N HIS A 318 -16.84 -14.74 -12.54
CA HIS A 318 -17.13 -14.88 -13.98
C HIS A 318 -17.90 -13.70 -14.54
N PHE A 319 -18.86 -13.16 -13.79
CA PHE A 319 -19.60 -11.98 -14.22
C PHE A 319 -18.70 -10.74 -14.31
N ILE A 320 -17.81 -10.53 -13.33
CA ILE A 320 -16.82 -9.45 -13.38
C ILE A 320 -15.92 -9.60 -14.61
N ARG A 321 -15.40 -10.81 -14.86
CA ARG A 321 -14.58 -11.10 -16.04
C ARG A 321 -15.34 -10.77 -17.33
N PHE A 322 -16.58 -11.21 -17.46
CA PHE A 322 -17.43 -10.89 -18.60
C PHE A 322 -17.57 -9.38 -18.85
N LEU A 323 -17.75 -8.57 -17.79
CA LEU A 323 -17.83 -7.11 -17.92
C LEU A 323 -16.50 -6.52 -18.43
N LEU A 324 -15.36 -6.99 -17.91
CA LEU A 324 -14.02 -6.54 -18.33
C LEU A 324 -13.69 -6.95 -19.78
N ASP A 325 -14.09 -8.16 -20.18
CA ASP A 325 -13.97 -8.65 -21.55
C ASP A 325 -14.78 -7.74 -22.50
N ARG A 326 -16.01 -7.37 -22.13
CA ARG A 326 -16.91 -6.54 -22.94
C ARG A 326 -16.46 -5.08 -23.07
N GLN A 327 -15.76 -4.54 -22.07
CA GLN A 327 -15.14 -3.22 -22.16
C GLN A 327 -13.86 -3.21 -23.04
N GLY A 328 -13.48 -4.37 -23.60
CA GLY A 328 -12.30 -4.53 -24.46
C GLY A 328 -10.98 -4.46 -23.69
N SER A 329 -11.04 -4.56 -22.35
CA SER A 329 -9.91 -4.36 -21.45
C SER A 329 -9.16 -5.65 -21.13
N PHE A 330 -9.84 -6.79 -21.03
CA PHE A 330 -9.15 -8.03 -20.64
C PHE A 330 -8.32 -8.63 -21.78
N THR A 331 -8.84 -8.65 -23.02
CA THR A 331 -8.12 -9.18 -24.18
C THR A 331 -6.94 -8.28 -24.58
N ARG A 332 -7.03 -6.97 -24.34
CA ARG A 332 -5.92 -6.01 -24.55
C ARG A 332 -4.88 -6.04 -23.42
N MET A 333 -5.30 -6.25 -22.18
CA MET A 333 -4.38 -6.40 -21.03
C MET A 333 -3.49 -7.64 -21.14
N LEU A 334 -3.95 -8.70 -21.80
CA LEU A 334 -3.15 -9.92 -22.05
C LEU A 334 -2.35 -9.89 -23.37
N SER A 335 -2.59 -8.94 -24.27
CA SER A 335 -1.96 -8.89 -25.60
C SER A 335 -0.89 -7.80 -25.76
N GLY A 336 -0.53 -7.10 -24.67
CA GLY A 336 0.66 -6.26 -24.62
C GLY A 336 1.95 -7.07 -24.58
N GLY A 337 2.46 -7.45 -25.75
CA GLY A 337 3.88 -7.83 -25.94
C GLY A 337 4.28 -9.21 -25.41
N GLY A 338 4.10 -10.23 -26.24
CA GLY A 338 4.67 -11.57 -26.05
C GLY A 338 3.71 -12.55 -25.37
N GLN A 339 3.27 -13.56 -26.13
CA GLN A 339 2.59 -14.73 -25.59
C GLN A 339 3.47 -15.41 -24.53
N ARG A 340 3.28 -15.06 -23.27
CA ARG A 340 3.40 -16.03 -22.18
C ARG A 340 2.00 -16.21 -21.63
N ARG A 341 1.42 -17.39 -21.84
CA ARG A 341 0.30 -17.82 -21.00
C ARG A 341 0.78 -17.68 -19.56
N LEU A 342 0.19 -16.77 -18.80
CA LEU A 342 0.23 -16.83 -17.34
C LEU A 342 -0.48 -18.13 -16.97
N HIS A 343 0.30 -19.21 -16.83
CA HIS A 343 -0.14 -20.38 -16.11
C HIS A 343 -0.31 -19.94 -14.66
N TYR A 344 -1.55 -19.74 -14.24
CA TYR A 344 -1.87 -19.74 -12.83
C TYR A 344 -1.61 -21.17 -12.35
N THR A 345 -0.47 -21.39 -11.71
CA THR A 345 -0.27 -22.60 -10.92
C THR A 345 -1.24 -22.51 -9.75
N THR A 346 -2.20 -23.42 -9.73
CA THR A 346 -3.05 -23.67 -8.59
C THR A 346 -2.19 -24.12 -7.43
N HIS A 347 -2.27 -23.39 -6.31
CA HIS A 347 -1.69 -23.70 -5.01
C HIS A 347 -0.16 -23.86 -4.98
N SER A 348 0.57 -22.79 -4.62
CA SER A 348 1.78 -23.00 -3.83
C SER A 348 1.35 -23.55 -2.47
N GLU A 349 1.82 -24.73 -2.11
CA GLU A 349 1.79 -25.15 -0.71
C GLU A 349 2.60 -24.13 0.10
N PRO A 350 2.15 -23.72 1.30
CA PRO A 350 2.89 -22.81 2.16
C PRO A 350 4.35 -23.26 2.29
N ALA A 351 5.30 -22.33 2.18
CA ALA A 351 6.74 -22.64 2.20
C ALA A 351 7.18 -23.59 3.34
N CYS A 352 6.51 -23.53 4.49
CA CYS A 352 6.79 -24.38 5.64
C CYS A 352 6.18 -25.80 5.55
N GLN A 353 5.17 -26.05 4.70
CA GLN A 353 4.68 -27.40 4.41
C GLN A 353 5.64 -28.18 3.50
N ILE A 354 6.40 -27.47 2.67
CA ILE A 354 7.37 -28.03 1.70
C ILE A 354 8.84 -27.96 2.18
N GLY A 355 9.10 -27.49 3.40
CA GLY A 355 10.45 -27.49 4.00
C GLY A 355 11.48 -26.60 3.30
N LEU A 356 11.05 -25.57 2.57
CA LEU A 356 11.95 -24.66 1.86
C LEU A 356 12.69 -23.74 2.85
N ARG A 357 14.03 -23.82 2.86
CA ARG A 357 14.91 -22.95 3.67
C ARG A 357 15.11 -21.58 3.00
N PRO A 358 15.38 -20.49 3.75
CA PRO A 358 15.62 -19.15 3.19
C PRO A 358 16.76 -19.04 2.16
N GLU A 359 17.67 -20.02 2.13
CA GLU A 359 18.83 -20.04 1.23
C GLU A 359 18.50 -20.43 -0.23
N THR A 360 17.27 -20.88 -0.53
CA THR A 360 16.91 -21.36 -1.88
C THR A 360 16.50 -20.25 -2.86
N VAL A 361 16.49 -18.99 -2.45
CA VAL A 361 16.29 -17.84 -3.37
C VAL A 361 17.63 -17.49 -4.03
N GLY A 362 18.20 -18.45 -4.74
CA GLY A 362 19.52 -18.36 -5.36
C GLY A 362 19.68 -19.37 -6.49
N ARG A 363 19.45 -18.88 -7.72
CA ARG A 363 19.61 -19.57 -9.02
C ARG A 363 18.56 -20.65 -9.32
N GLY A 364 17.85 -20.43 -10.42
CA GLY A 364 16.83 -21.34 -10.93
C GLY A 364 17.35 -22.76 -11.12
N ARG A 365 16.75 -23.69 -10.39
CA ARG A 365 16.46 -25.08 -10.77
C ARG A 365 15.15 -25.49 -10.11
N GLU A 366 14.34 -26.25 -10.82
CA GLU A 366 13.13 -26.88 -10.28
C GLU A 366 13.46 -27.75 -9.07
N PRO A 367 12.59 -27.79 -8.03
CA PRO A 367 12.83 -28.64 -6.88
C PRO A 367 12.56 -30.11 -7.23
N THR A 368 13.61 -30.92 -7.25
CA THR A 368 13.52 -32.38 -7.18
C THR A 368 13.07 -32.79 -5.78
N VAL A 369 12.01 -33.59 -5.71
CA VAL A 369 11.46 -34.19 -4.49
C VAL A 369 12.54 -35.01 -3.77
N ALA A 370 12.91 -34.61 -2.55
CA ALA A 370 13.78 -35.41 -1.69
C ALA A 370 12.92 -36.41 -0.90
N GLY A 371 13.29 -37.68 -0.93
CA GLY A 371 12.67 -38.76 -0.15
C GLY A 371 12.89 -38.60 1.37
N PRO A 372 12.27 -39.46 2.18
CA PRO A 372 12.16 -39.28 3.61
C PRO A 372 13.47 -39.65 4.31
N GLU A 373 14.18 -38.67 4.87
CA GLU A 373 15.24 -38.94 5.86
C GLU A 373 15.05 -38.12 7.15
N THR A 374 15.46 -38.78 8.23
CA THR A 374 15.23 -38.52 9.66
C THR A 374 15.82 -37.19 10.19
N PRO A 375 15.25 -36.62 11.27
CA PRO A 375 15.64 -35.29 11.76
C PRO A 375 17.02 -35.31 12.42
N ARG A 376 17.95 -34.50 11.90
CA ARG A 376 19.21 -34.16 12.59
C ARG A 376 19.12 -32.77 13.23
N ASN A 377 19.65 -32.66 14.45
CA ASN A 377 19.68 -31.44 15.26
C ASN A 377 20.35 -30.24 14.56
N PRO A 378 19.89 -29.00 14.83
CA PRO A 378 20.38 -27.80 14.18
C PRO A 378 21.80 -27.43 14.65
N ARG A 379 22.67 -27.07 13.70
CA ARG A 379 23.92 -26.33 13.96
C ARG A 379 23.70 -24.84 13.66
N PRO A 380 24.37 -23.93 14.40
CA PRO A 380 24.22 -22.49 14.19
C PRO A 380 24.79 -22.05 12.82
N ALA A 381 24.09 -21.12 12.16
CA ALA A 381 24.44 -20.60 10.84
C ALA A 381 25.41 -19.41 10.93
N THR A 382 26.45 -19.43 10.11
CA THR A 382 27.37 -18.31 9.87
C THR A 382 27.16 -17.81 8.44
N VAL A 383 26.79 -16.54 8.27
CA VAL A 383 26.57 -15.92 6.95
C VAL A 383 27.91 -15.48 6.35
N LYS A 384 28.22 -15.94 5.13
CA LYS A 384 29.27 -15.35 4.28
C LYS A 384 28.63 -14.57 3.14
N LEU A 385 28.90 -13.27 3.09
CA LEU A 385 28.54 -12.36 1.99
C LEU A 385 29.47 -12.60 0.79
N VAL A 386 28.91 -12.70 -0.42
CA VAL A 386 29.61 -12.57 -1.70
C VAL A 386 28.96 -11.46 -2.51
#